data_AF-A0A329XEA5-F1
#
_entry.id   AF-A0A329XEA5-F1
#
_cell.length_a   1.000
_cell.length_b   1.000
_cell.length_c   1.000
_cell.angle_alpha   90.00
_cell.angle_beta   90.00
_cell.angle_gamma   90.00
#
_symmetry.space_group_name_H-M   'P 1'
#
loop_
_entity.id
_entity.type
_entity.pdbx_description
1 polymer ?
#
loop_
_entity_poly.entity_id
_entity_poly.type
_entity_poly.pdbx_seq_one_letter_code
_entity_poly.pdbx_strand_id
1 'polypeptide(L)'
;MDYLSPDGELTDGRWVPGEQTLQRWETLADSWDSSTLEELTAAMAAVSTMRSSPDEETSAAATWVTARSIEFAVDQVPSRYYTDAVKENLAVVVVNTADEGVKVATGGSPKGLGLYQGEKGKDLDDANSLYTTMVYRVIDNKTAAANIRSALFDAAMERYPDVGDVTTLEMKYQIVASVYGYLTVIGGERMVDVMGANAEFDNPIGTTRSALEAMAYADAVNQGLFTDPEAFNPEYLQHAGSGEPYSWYTTNADGTTAFNLDNPPTSEQRDGVHDWANAIRAEHDPEYAVMRADSGVNAGVRRGVCLIRGGDGIGGEPGEIAIKKD
;
A
#
# COMPACT_ATOMS: atom_id res chain seq x y z
N MET A 1 -3.34 29.75 -2.97
CA MET A 1 -2.38 29.48 -4.07
C MET A 1 -0.94 29.74 -3.59
N ASP A 2 -0.66 30.87 -2.95
CA ASP A 2 0.70 31.26 -2.53
C ASP A 2 1.44 30.30 -1.56
N TYR A 3 0.73 29.45 -0.82
CA TYR A 3 1.32 28.41 0.05
C TYR A 3 1.85 27.19 -0.72
N LEU A 4 1.43 27.06 -1.97
CA LEU A 4 1.56 25.88 -2.81
C LEU A 4 2.50 26.10 -4.00
N SER A 5 3.06 27.30 -4.09
CA SER A 5 4.14 27.68 -5.00
C SER A 5 5.27 28.26 -4.14
N PRO A 6 6.10 27.40 -3.54
CA PRO A 6 7.11 27.85 -2.61
C PRO A 6 8.16 28.68 -3.35
N ASP A 7 8.62 29.78 -2.74
CA ASP A 7 9.91 30.37 -3.08
C ASP A 7 11.05 29.48 -2.56
N GLY A 8 12.23 29.59 -3.18
CA GLY A 8 13.36 28.74 -2.85
C GLY A 8 14.21 28.38 -4.05
N GLU A 9 15.07 27.38 -3.86
CA GLU A 9 15.94 26.85 -4.90
C GLU A 9 16.19 25.35 -4.72
N LEU A 10 16.50 24.67 -5.82
CA LEU A 10 16.93 23.28 -5.80
C LEU A 10 18.40 23.19 -5.35
N THR A 11 18.67 22.47 -4.26
CA THR A 11 20.02 22.19 -3.75
C THR A 11 20.17 20.70 -3.48
N ASP A 12 21.18 20.05 -4.06
CA ASP A 12 21.46 18.61 -3.91
C ASP A 12 20.23 17.70 -4.17
N GLY A 13 19.45 18.03 -5.21
CA GLY A 13 18.24 17.30 -5.58
C GLY A 13 17.07 17.47 -4.60
N ARG A 14 17.14 18.44 -3.68
CA ARG A 14 16.08 18.76 -2.72
C ARG A 14 15.70 20.23 -2.78
N TRP A 15 14.42 20.51 -2.58
CA TRP A 15 13.95 21.88 -2.47
C TRP A 15 14.40 22.49 -1.14
N VAL A 16 15.03 23.66 -1.20
CA VAL A 16 15.34 24.50 -0.04
C VAL A 16 14.39 25.70 -0.08
N PRO A 17 13.40 25.78 0.82
CA PRO A 17 12.41 26.86 0.79
C PRO A 17 13.04 28.20 1.18
N GLY A 18 12.57 29.26 0.54
CA GLY A 18 12.88 30.62 0.94
C GLY A 18 12.11 31.05 2.18
N GLU A 19 12.51 32.20 2.74
CA GLU A 19 11.98 32.72 4.00
C GLU A 19 10.47 33.01 3.93
N GLN A 20 9.98 33.47 2.78
CA GLN A 20 8.57 33.83 2.63
C GLN A 20 7.65 32.60 2.74
N THR A 21 8.06 31.49 2.14
CA THR A 21 7.34 30.20 2.25
C THR A 21 7.33 29.71 3.69
N LEU A 22 8.47 29.77 4.40
CA LEU A 22 8.54 29.34 5.80
C LEU A 22 7.57 30.14 6.68
N GLN A 23 7.61 31.47 6.59
CA GLN A 23 6.71 32.35 7.36
C GLN A 23 5.24 32.06 7.06
N ARG A 24 4.90 31.82 5.78
CA ARG A 24 3.54 31.44 5.37
C ARG A 24 3.11 30.16 6.08
N TRP A 25 3.86 29.07 5.95
CA TRP A 25 3.50 27.79 6.57
C TRP A 25 3.42 27.84 8.11
N GLU A 26 4.22 28.68 8.77
CA GLU A 26 4.11 28.91 10.22
C GLU A 26 2.78 29.59 10.60
N THR A 27 2.35 30.61 9.84
CA THR A 27 1.09 31.32 10.10
C THR A 27 -0.17 30.52 9.71
N LEU A 28 0.01 29.39 9.01
CA LEU A 28 -1.08 28.56 8.55
C LEU A 28 -1.89 28.03 9.76
N ALA A 29 -1.30 27.74 10.92
CA ALA A 29 -1.97 27.09 12.06
C ALA A 29 -3.21 27.81 12.64
N ASP A 30 -3.34 29.13 12.45
CA ASP A 30 -4.15 29.98 13.33
C ASP A 30 -5.54 30.39 12.79
N SER A 31 -6.00 29.92 11.61
CA SER A 31 -7.09 30.60 10.90
C SER A 31 -8.19 29.76 10.20
N TRP A 32 -8.37 28.47 10.52
CA TRP A 32 -9.26 27.61 9.72
C TRP A 32 -10.67 27.36 10.25
N ASP A 33 -11.62 27.32 9.31
CA ASP A 33 -12.91 26.64 9.40
C ASP A 33 -13.00 25.48 8.37
N SER A 34 -14.09 24.71 8.37
CA SER A 34 -14.20 23.54 7.49
C SER A 34 -14.20 23.88 5.99
N SER A 35 -14.80 25.00 5.59
CA SER A 35 -14.86 25.41 4.17
C SER A 35 -13.50 25.83 3.62
N THR A 36 -12.72 26.55 4.42
CA THR A 36 -11.38 26.98 4.04
C THR A 36 -10.39 25.81 3.96
N LEU A 37 -10.59 24.76 4.76
CA LEU A 37 -9.80 23.53 4.69
C LEU A 37 -10.08 22.70 3.44
N GLU A 38 -11.33 22.66 2.96
CA GLU A 38 -11.65 21.93 1.72
C GLU A 38 -10.90 22.51 0.51
N GLU A 39 -10.91 23.84 0.35
CA GLU A 39 -10.18 24.52 -0.73
C GLU A 39 -8.66 24.34 -0.59
N LEU A 40 -8.13 24.47 0.62
CA LEU A 40 -6.70 24.30 0.89
C LEU A 40 -6.24 22.88 0.57
N THR A 41 -6.96 21.87 1.06
CA THR A 41 -6.60 20.46 0.83
C THR A 41 -6.77 20.04 -0.61
N ALA A 42 -7.76 20.57 -1.34
CA ALA A 42 -7.89 20.36 -2.78
C ALA A 42 -6.66 20.89 -3.53
N ALA A 43 -6.14 22.02 -3.10
CA ALA A 43 -4.96 22.60 -3.71
C ALA A 43 -3.66 21.84 -3.30
N MET A 44 -3.56 21.34 -2.07
CA MET A 44 -2.49 20.40 -1.65
C MET A 44 -2.50 19.12 -2.50
N ALA A 45 -3.68 18.56 -2.74
CA ALA A 45 -3.88 17.41 -3.62
C ALA A 45 -3.38 17.70 -5.04
N ALA A 46 -3.76 18.85 -5.62
CA ALA A 46 -3.32 19.27 -6.94
C ALA A 46 -1.78 19.37 -7.02
N VAL A 47 -1.12 20.00 -6.05
CA VAL A 47 0.36 20.08 -6.04
C VAL A 47 1.00 18.71 -5.91
N SER A 48 0.44 17.80 -5.10
CA SER A 48 1.02 16.47 -4.93
C SER A 48 1.15 15.68 -6.25
N THR A 49 0.28 15.94 -7.22
CA THR A 49 0.38 15.33 -8.57
C THR A 49 1.61 15.77 -9.35
N MET A 50 2.17 16.94 -9.03
CA MET A 50 3.34 17.52 -9.71
C MET A 50 4.66 16.88 -9.26
N ARG A 51 4.63 15.97 -8.26
CA ARG A 51 5.81 15.19 -7.84
C ARG A 51 6.39 14.35 -8.98
N SER A 52 5.56 13.89 -9.91
CA SER A 52 5.98 13.11 -11.08
C SER A 52 6.38 13.98 -12.28
N SER A 53 6.46 15.31 -12.10
CA SER A 53 6.88 16.23 -13.16
C SER A 53 8.27 15.84 -13.70
N PRO A 54 8.48 15.88 -15.03
CA PRO A 54 9.81 15.70 -15.62
C PRO A 54 10.74 16.89 -15.35
N ASP A 55 10.19 18.04 -14.93
CA ASP A 55 10.96 19.19 -14.47
C ASP A 55 11.38 18.97 -13.00
N GLU A 56 12.69 18.81 -12.77
CA GLU A 56 13.26 18.44 -11.47
C GLU A 56 12.97 19.48 -10.39
N GLU A 57 13.01 20.77 -10.75
CA GLU A 57 12.72 21.87 -9.84
C GLU A 57 11.26 21.82 -9.36
N THR A 58 10.33 21.65 -10.31
CA THR A 58 8.91 21.46 -10.02
C THR A 58 8.66 20.21 -9.17
N SER A 59 9.27 19.07 -9.51
CA SER A 59 9.12 17.80 -8.78
C SER A 59 9.63 17.92 -7.33
N ALA A 60 10.78 18.55 -7.13
CA ALA A 60 11.37 18.76 -5.81
C ALA A 60 10.52 19.72 -4.96
N ALA A 61 10.07 20.84 -5.54
CA ALA A 61 9.19 21.80 -4.87
C ALA A 61 7.86 21.14 -4.47
N ALA A 62 7.24 20.38 -5.38
CA ALA A 62 6.01 19.64 -5.12
C ALA A 62 6.19 18.58 -4.03
N THR A 63 7.33 17.89 -4.00
CA THR A 63 7.66 16.91 -2.94
C THR A 63 7.77 17.58 -1.58
N TRP A 64 8.42 18.74 -1.50
CA TRP A 64 8.52 19.52 -0.26
C TRP A 64 7.15 20.00 0.22
N VAL A 65 6.33 20.56 -0.67
CA VAL A 65 4.95 20.99 -0.33
C VAL A 65 4.10 19.81 0.12
N THR A 66 4.23 18.65 -0.53
CA THR A 66 3.52 17.42 -0.16
C THR A 66 3.86 16.99 1.27
N ALA A 67 5.14 17.02 1.64
CA ALA A 67 5.59 16.69 2.99
C ALA A 67 5.01 17.66 4.05
N ARG A 68 5.08 18.96 3.79
CA ARG A 68 4.48 19.98 4.67
C ARG A 68 2.95 19.86 4.76
N SER A 69 2.29 19.43 3.68
CA SER A 69 0.84 19.18 3.67
C SER A 69 0.46 18.03 4.60
N ILE A 70 1.26 16.95 4.63
CA ILE A 70 1.06 15.82 5.55
C ILE A 70 1.25 16.26 7.00
N GLU A 71 2.34 16.99 7.28
CA GLU A 71 2.60 17.52 8.63
C GLU A 71 1.51 18.46 9.11
N PHE A 72 1.09 19.41 8.27
CA PHE A 72 -0.01 20.31 8.58
C PHE A 72 -1.29 19.54 8.87
N ALA A 73 -1.67 18.62 7.99
CA ALA A 73 -2.89 17.84 8.14
C ALA A 73 -2.88 17.08 9.48
N VAL A 74 -1.77 16.43 9.84
CA VAL A 74 -1.70 15.63 11.06
C VAL A 74 -1.50 16.48 12.33
N ASP A 75 -0.55 17.41 12.33
CA ASP A 75 -0.13 18.11 13.54
C ASP A 75 -0.96 19.35 13.85
N GLN A 76 -1.61 19.95 12.85
CA GLN A 76 -2.31 21.23 13.02
C GLN A 76 -3.81 21.14 12.82
N VAL A 77 -4.33 20.23 11.98
CA VAL A 77 -5.78 20.14 11.72
C VAL A 77 -6.45 19.21 12.75
N PRO A 78 -7.37 19.72 13.58
CA PRO A 78 -8.14 18.88 14.49
C PRO A 78 -9.05 17.89 13.76
N SER A 79 -9.20 16.68 14.29
CA SER A 79 -10.01 15.60 13.71
C SER A 79 -11.45 16.00 13.36
N ARG A 80 -12.07 16.92 14.12
CA ARG A 80 -13.44 17.43 13.85
C ARG A 80 -13.60 18.13 12.49
N TYR A 81 -12.51 18.54 11.85
CA TYR A 81 -12.54 19.22 10.54
C TYR A 81 -12.28 18.29 9.35
N TYR A 82 -12.09 16.99 9.59
CA TYR A 82 -11.96 15.99 8.53
C TYR A 82 -13.34 15.63 7.95
N THR A 83 -13.91 16.54 7.16
CA THR A 83 -15.09 16.26 6.33
C THR A 83 -14.75 15.21 5.26
N ASP A 84 -15.75 14.64 4.60
CA ASP A 84 -15.51 13.68 3.52
C ASP A 84 -14.69 14.29 2.37
N ALA A 85 -14.96 15.55 2.00
CA ALA A 85 -14.20 16.25 0.97
C ALA A 85 -12.74 16.48 1.39
N VAL A 86 -12.49 16.87 2.64
CA VAL A 86 -11.12 16.98 3.18
C VAL A 86 -10.42 15.63 3.13
N LYS A 87 -11.07 14.54 3.56
CA LYS A 87 -10.49 13.19 3.54
C LYS A 87 -10.16 12.74 2.11
N GLU A 88 -11.06 12.98 1.15
CA GLU A 88 -10.84 12.62 -0.24
C GLU A 88 -9.67 13.40 -0.86
N ASN A 89 -9.56 14.70 -0.60
CA ASN A 89 -8.43 15.52 -1.05
C ASN A 89 -7.11 15.05 -0.42
N LEU A 90 -7.10 14.84 0.89
CA LEU A 90 -5.93 14.36 1.63
C LEU A 90 -5.53 12.93 1.23
N ALA A 91 -6.48 12.09 0.82
CA ALA A 91 -6.18 10.78 0.25
C ALA A 91 -5.43 10.89 -1.09
N VAL A 92 -5.73 11.90 -1.92
CA VAL A 92 -4.93 12.17 -3.14
C VAL A 92 -3.49 12.51 -2.80
N VAL A 93 -3.25 13.27 -1.72
CA VAL A 93 -1.89 13.54 -1.22
C VAL A 93 -1.19 12.23 -0.87
N VAL A 94 -1.85 11.32 -0.13
CA VAL A 94 -1.30 9.99 0.22
C VAL A 94 -1.05 9.15 -1.03
N VAL A 95 -1.99 9.11 -1.98
CA VAL A 95 -1.87 8.36 -3.25
C VAL A 95 -0.64 8.79 -4.03
N ASN A 96 -0.37 10.08 -4.12
CA ASN A 96 0.82 10.60 -4.78
C ASN A 96 2.12 10.37 -3.99
N THR A 97 2.06 9.65 -2.85
CA THR A 97 3.20 9.18 -2.04
C THR A 97 3.29 7.66 -1.92
N ALA A 98 2.65 6.93 -2.85
CA ALA A 98 2.53 5.48 -2.79
C ALA A 98 3.87 4.77 -2.56
N ASP A 99 4.94 5.16 -3.26
CA ASP A 99 6.28 4.59 -3.08
C ASP A 99 6.78 4.66 -1.64
N GLU A 100 6.60 5.81 -1.00
CA GLU A 100 6.94 6.01 0.41
C GLU A 100 6.00 5.24 1.33
N GLY A 101 4.71 5.17 1.00
CA GLY A 101 3.72 4.36 1.73
C GLY A 101 4.08 2.87 1.72
N VAL A 102 4.52 2.32 0.59
CA VAL A 102 5.00 0.93 0.52
C VAL A 102 6.30 0.76 1.32
N LYS A 103 7.20 1.76 1.36
CA LYS A 103 8.41 1.70 2.23
C LYS A 103 7.99 1.62 3.70
N VAL A 104 7.10 2.49 4.16
CA VAL A 104 6.57 2.46 5.54
C VAL A 104 5.90 1.13 5.84
N ALA A 105 5.01 0.67 4.97
CA ALA A 105 4.28 -0.58 5.15
C ALA A 105 5.15 -1.85 5.12
N THR A 106 6.44 -1.73 4.81
CA THR A 106 7.43 -2.83 4.84
C THR A 106 8.47 -2.67 5.95
N GLY A 107 8.30 -1.70 6.85
CA GLY A 107 9.23 -1.39 7.94
C GLY A 107 10.40 -0.49 7.53
N GLY A 108 10.29 0.19 6.39
CA GLY A 108 11.22 1.22 5.94
C GLY A 108 10.84 2.60 6.48
N SER A 109 11.16 3.65 5.71
CA SER A 109 10.81 5.03 6.06
C SER A 109 10.37 5.87 4.87
N PRO A 110 9.60 6.96 5.08
CA PRO A 110 9.15 7.88 4.05
C PRO A 110 10.21 8.96 3.77
N LYS A 111 11.51 8.67 4.01
CA LYS A 111 12.62 9.63 3.95
C LYS A 111 12.68 10.44 2.64
N GLY A 112 12.14 9.90 1.53
CA GLY A 112 12.02 10.59 0.24
C GLY A 112 11.16 11.85 0.29
N LEU A 113 10.23 11.95 1.24
CA LEU A 113 9.39 13.14 1.44
C LEU A 113 10.10 14.25 2.22
N GLY A 114 11.09 13.91 3.06
CA GLY A 114 11.69 14.89 3.97
C GLY A 114 10.75 15.35 5.10
N LEU A 115 9.85 14.46 5.56
CA LEU A 115 9.03 14.72 6.74
C LEU A 115 9.91 15.06 7.96
N TYR A 116 9.53 16.09 8.69
CA TYR A 116 10.27 16.68 9.82
C TYR A 116 11.75 17.02 9.52
N GLN A 117 12.11 17.23 8.24
CA GLN A 117 13.48 17.56 7.88
C GLN A 117 13.95 18.87 8.54
N GLY A 118 15.01 18.78 9.34
CA GLY A 118 15.60 19.93 10.04
C GLY A 118 14.99 20.22 11.41
N GLU A 119 13.95 19.49 11.82
CA GLU A 119 13.31 19.66 13.12
C GLU A 119 14.07 18.92 14.21
N LYS A 120 14.37 19.63 15.31
CA LYS A 120 15.14 19.06 16.42
C LYS A 120 14.29 18.09 17.23
N GLY A 121 14.83 16.90 17.48
CA GLY A 121 14.17 15.88 18.29
C GLY A 121 13.14 15.05 17.54
N LYS A 122 13.11 15.14 16.19
CA LYS A 122 12.34 14.27 15.32
C LYS A 122 13.25 13.29 14.58
N ASP A 123 12.83 12.04 14.47
CA ASP A 123 13.55 10.99 13.76
C ASP A 123 12.69 10.27 12.69
N LEU A 124 13.19 9.13 12.18
CA LEU A 124 12.47 8.37 11.16
C LEU A 124 11.23 7.65 11.72
N ASP A 125 11.21 7.33 13.01
CA ASP A 125 10.08 6.67 13.65
C ASP A 125 8.94 7.68 13.86
N ASP A 126 9.29 8.93 14.20
CA ASP A 126 8.35 10.05 14.15
C ASP A 126 7.76 10.25 12.74
N ALA A 127 8.59 10.19 11.70
CA ALA A 127 8.14 10.35 10.32
C ALA A 127 7.23 9.19 9.87
N ASN A 128 7.54 7.96 10.27
CA ASN A 128 6.71 6.78 10.06
C ASN A 128 5.34 6.97 10.73
N SER A 129 5.35 7.31 12.01
CA SER A 129 4.17 7.57 12.84
C SER A 129 3.28 8.68 12.25
N LEU A 130 3.89 9.77 11.78
CA LEU A 130 3.20 10.86 11.10
C LEU A 130 2.51 10.37 9.82
N TYR A 131 3.24 9.67 8.95
CA TYR A 131 2.70 9.17 7.68
C TYR A 131 1.56 8.18 7.91
N THR A 132 1.72 7.23 8.84
CA THR A 132 0.66 6.29 9.18
C THR A 132 -0.55 6.96 9.80
N THR A 133 -0.34 7.97 10.65
CA THR A 133 -1.44 8.79 11.19
C THR A 133 -2.22 9.49 10.07
N MET A 134 -1.54 9.99 9.04
CA MET A 134 -2.19 10.61 7.89
C MET A 134 -3.12 9.61 7.17
N VAL A 135 -2.64 8.39 6.91
CA VAL A 135 -3.47 7.30 6.35
C VAL A 135 -4.65 6.99 7.27
N TYR A 136 -4.40 6.80 8.57
CA TYR A 136 -5.41 6.51 9.57
C TYR A 136 -6.55 7.54 9.60
N ARG A 137 -6.25 8.84 9.48
CA ARG A 137 -7.26 9.90 9.56
C ARG A 137 -8.23 9.95 8.38
N VAL A 138 -7.86 9.36 7.24
CA VAL A 138 -8.66 9.40 6.01
C VAL A 138 -9.26 8.05 5.62
N ILE A 139 -8.75 6.94 6.15
CA ILE A 139 -9.13 5.58 5.71
C ILE A 139 -10.58 5.18 6.07
N ASP A 140 -11.27 5.90 6.95
CA ASP A 140 -12.69 5.66 7.22
C ASP A 140 -13.61 6.19 6.12
N ASN A 141 -13.11 7.04 5.21
CA ASN A 141 -13.84 7.41 4.01
C ASN A 141 -13.65 6.32 2.93
N LYS A 142 -14.75 5.79 2.40
CA LYS A 142 -14.75 4.65 1.46
C LYS A 142 -13.96 4.94 0.17
N THR A 143 -14.13 6.13 -0.40
CA THR A 143 -13.44 6.55 -1.63
C THR A 143 -11.94 6.68 -1.37
N ALA A 144 -11.57 7.38 -0.29
CA ALA A 144 -10.18 7.53 0.15
C ALA A 144 -9.51 6.16 0.36
N ALA A 145 -10.17 5.24 1.07
CA ALA A 145 -9.64 3.92 1.35
C ALA A 145 -9.41 3.08 0.09
N ALA A 146 -10.34 3.15 -0.87
CA ALA A 146 -10.19 2.45 -2.14
C ALA A 146 -9.00 2.99 -2.94
N ASN A 147 -8.86 4.31 -3.05
CA ASN A 147 -7.79 4.95 -3.81
C ASN A 147 -6.41 4.71 -3.18
N ILE A 148 -6.28 4.88 -1.86
CA ILE A 148 -5.02 4.61 -1.14
C ILE A 148 -4.62 3.14 -1.30
N ARG A 149 -5.58 2.22 -1.15
CA ARG A 149 -5.31 0.79 -1.32
C ARG A 149 -4.81 0.48 -2.72
N SER A 150 -5.50 0.97 -3.77
CA SER A 150 -5.06 0.74 -5.16
C SER A 150 -3.65 1.28 -5.36
N ALA A 151 -3.40 2.55 -5.03
CA ALA A 151 -2.12 3.20 -5.28
C ALA A 151 -0.94 2.49 -4.58
N LEU A 152 -1.08 2.13 -3.30
CA LEU A 152 -0.02 1.41 -2.59
C LEU A 152 0.14 -0.03 -3.10
N PHE A 153 -0.94 -0.66 -3.56
CA PHE A 153 -0.87 -2.02 -4.11
C PHE A 153 -0.18 -2.03 -5.48
N ASP A 154 -0.54 -1.08 -6.35
CA ASP A 154 0.07 -0.90 -7.66
C ASP A 154 1.57 -0.60 -7.50
N ALA A 155 1.94 0.35 -6.63
CA ALA A 155 3.34 0.65 -6.32
C ALA A 155 4.09 -0.55 -5.70
N ALA A 156 3.42 -1.41 -4.94
CA ALA A 156 4.03 -2.63 -4.39
C ALA A 156 4.28 -3.68 -5.48
N MET A 157 3.32 -3.86 -6.39
CA MET A 157 3.44 -4.77 -7.54
C MET A 157 4.54 -4.35 -8.50
N GLU A 158 4.69 -3.04 -8.74
CA GLU A 158 5.70 -2.46 -9.63
C GLU A 158 7.15 -2.59 -9.14
N ARG A 159 7.38 -2.92 -7.86
CA ARG A 159 8.75 -3.14 -7.35
C ARG A 159 9.42 -4.37 -7.93
N TYR A 160 8.62 -5.39 -8.29
CA TYR A 160 9.08 -6.65 -8.88
C TYR A 160 8.12 -7.03 -10.02
N PRO A 161 8.17 -6.32 -11.17
CA PRO A 161 7.24 -6.56 -12.26
C PRO A 161 7.48 -7.94 -12.90
N ASP A 162 8.74 -8.36 -12.96
CA ASP A 162 9.16 -9.65 -13.51
C ASP A 162 9.60 -10.59 -12.39
N VAL A 163 8.96 -11.75 -12.31
CA VAL A 163 9.30 -12.81 -11.37
C VAL A 163 10.14 -13.86 -12.10
N GLY A 164 11.46 -13.68 -12.11
CA GLY A 164 12.38 -14.59 -12.81
C GLY A 164 12.68 -15.90 -12.07
N ASP A 165 12.38 -15.96 -10.77
CA ASP A 165 12.59 -17.13 -9.93
C ASP A 165 11.66 -17.12 -8.70
N VAL A 166 11.58 -18.26 -8.00
CA VAL A 166 10.75 -18.42 -6.79
C VAL A 166 11.16 -17.52 -5.63
N THR A 167 12.40 -17.02 -5.59
CA THR A 167 12.87 -16.09 -4.54
C THR A 167 12.32 -14.70 -4.78
N THR A 168 12.33 -14.25 -6.03
CA THR A 168 11.75 -12.99 -6.48
C THR A 168 10.23 -13.02 -6.33
N LEU A 169 9.59 -14.18 -6.54
CA LEU A 169 8.16 -14.39 -6.29
C LEU A 169 7.84 -14.16 -4.81
N GLU A 170 8.59 -14.82 -3.93
CA GLU A 170 8.44 -14.69 -2.48
C GLU A 170 8.63 -13.23 -2.04
N MET A 171 9.67 -12.54 -2.53
CA MET A 171 9.91 -11.14 -2.21
C MET A 171 8.80 -10.21 -2.69
N LYS A 172 8.32 -10.39 -3.93
CA LYS A 172 7.21 -9.61 -4.51
C LYS A 172 5.98 -9.71 -3.62
N TYR A 173 5.53 -10.93 -3.35
CA TYR A 173 4.31 -11.15 -2.58
C TYR A 173 4.47 -10.88 -1.09
N GLN A 174 5.68 -10.93 -0.55
CA GLN A 174 5.97 -10.42 0.79
C GLN A 174 5.72 -8.90 0.90
N ILE A 175 6.16 -8.11 -0.08
CA ILE A 175 5.93 -6.66 -0.07
C ILE A 175 4.45 -6.34 -0.23
N VAL A 176 3.82 -6.94 -1.24
CA VAL A 176 2.39 -6.73 -1.55
C VAL A 176 1.51 -7.10 -0.36
N ALA A 177 1.76 -8.24 0.27
CA ALA A 177 1.02 -8.67 1.44
C ALA A 177 1.31 -7.81 2.69
N SER A 178 2.50 -7.22 2.81
CA SER A 178 2.84 -6.28 3.89
C SER A 178 2.04 -5.00 3.81
N VAL A 179 1.88 -4.42 2.62
CA VAL A 179 0.98 -3.28 2.37
C VAL A 179 -0.44 -3.59 2.82
N TYR A 180 -0.92 -4.79 2.45
CA TYR A 180 -2.27 -5.20 2.80
C TYR A 180 -2.46 -5.35 4.32
N GLY A 181 -1.55 -6.05 5.00
CA GLY A 181 -1.58 -6.22 6.46
C GLY A 181 -1.58 -4.87 7.19
N TYR A 182 -0.71 -3.96 6.75
CA TYR A 182 -0.59 -2.60 7.26
C TYR A 182 -1.91 -1.80 7.13
N LEU A 183 -2.48 -1.71 5.91
CA LEU A 183 -3.72 -0.96 5.68
C LEU A 183 -4.93 -1.57 6.40
N THR A 184 -4.97 -2.89 6.51
CA THR A 184 -6.10 -3.58 7.16
C THR A 184 -6.13 -3.31 8.66
N VAL A 185 -4.97 -3.29 9.31
CA VAL A 185 -4.91 -2.96 10.74
C VAL A 185 -5.28 -1.49 10.97
N ILE A 186 -4.74 -0.56 10.19
CA ILE A 186 -5.06 0.86 10.31
C ILE A 186 -6.56 1.11 10.10
N GLY A 187 -7.14 0.51 9.06
CA GLY A 187 -8.58 0.60 8.78
C GLY A 187 -9.43 0.02 9.91
N GLY A 188 -9.04 -1.14 10.45
CA GLY A 188 -9.73 -1.76 11.58
C GLY A 188 -9.68 -0.90 12.84
N GLU A 189 -8.51 -0.36 13.19
CA GLU A 189 -8.37 0.55 14.34
C GLU A 189 -9.21 1.81 14.16
N ARG A 190 -9.15 2.43 12.97
CA ARG A 190 -9.93 3.63 12.68
C ARG A 190 -11.43 3.36 12.76
N MET A 191 -11.89 2.23 12.25
CA MET A 191 -13.31 1.89 12.27
C MET A 191 -13.81 1.68 13.69
N VAL A 192 -13.03 1.03 14.56
CA VAL A 192 -13.34 0.91 15.99
C VAL A 192 -13.41 2.29 16.66
N ASP A 193 -12.48 3.18 16.34
CA ASP A 193 -12.45 4.52 16.94
C ASP A 193 -13.63 5.40 16.47
N VAL A 194 -14.10 5.24 15.23
CA VAL A 194 -15.24 6.01 14.67
C VAL A 194 -16.60 5.41 15.04
N MET A 195 -16.76 4.09 14.98
CA MET A 195 -18.04 3.40 15.17
C MET A 195 -18.22 2.86 16.61
N GLY A 196 -17.18 2.92 17.44
CA GLY A 196 -17.17 2.41 18.80
C GLY A 196 -16.83 0.91 18.90
N ALA A 197 -16.69 0.42 20.14
CA ALA A 197 -16.22 -0.95 20.42
C ALA A 197 -17.12 -2.08 19.87
N ASN A 198 -18.36 -1.77 19.49
CA ASN A 198 -19.29 -2.74 18.91
C ASN A 198 -19.28 -2.74 17.37
N ALA A 199 -18.34 -2.03 16.75
CA ALA A 199 -18.18 -2.06 15.30
C ALA A 199 -17.91 -3.51 14.83
N GLU A 200 -18.78 -4.05 14.00
CA GLU A 200 -18.51 -5.32 13.32
C GLU A 200 -17.49 -5.08 12.22
N PHE A 201 -16.21 -5.32 12.54
CA PHE A 201 -15.14 -5.40 11.55
C PHE A 201 -14.97 -6.84 11.10
N ASP A 202 -15.55 -7.18 9.96
CA ASP A 202 -15.21 -8.41 9.27
C ASP A 202 -13.76 -8.29 8.79
N ASN A 203 -12.85 -8.93 9.52
CA ASN A 203 -11.42 -8.84 9.29
C ASN A 203 -11.07 -9.49 7.94
N PRO A 204 -10.75 -8.70 6.89
CA PRO A 204 -10.62 -9.24 5.54
C PRO A 204 -9.29 -9.97 5.30
N ILE A 205 -8.43 -10.11 6.33
CA ILE A 205 -7.10 -10.72 6.22
C ILE A 205 -7.16 -12.13 5.65
N GLY A 206 -8.09 -12.98 6.11
CA GLY A 206 -8.20 -14.35 5.60
C GLY A 206 -8.51 -14.39 4.11
N THR A 207 -9.58 -13.70 3.71
CA THR A 207 -10.02 -13.62 2.31
C THR A 207 -8.96 -13.00 1.40
N THR A 208 -8.25 -11.98 1.88
CA THR A 208 -7.25 -11.31 1.06
C THR A 208 -5.94 -12.08 0.99
N ARG A 209 -5.54 -12.79 2.06
CA ARG A 209 -4.44 -13.74 1.99
C ARG A 209 -4.67 -14.74 0.85
N SER A 210 -5.84 -15.37 0.84
CA SER A 210 -6.22 -16.30 -0.23
C SER A 210 -6.22 -15.63 -1.61
N ALA A 211 -6.65 -14.37 -1.72
CA ALA A 211 -6.57 -13.64 -2.99
C ALA A 211 -5.12 -13.44 -3.47
N LEU A 212 -4.21 -13.09 -2.56
CA LEU A 212 -2.80 -12.88 -2.87
C LEU A 212 -2.08 -14.19 -3.18
N GLU A 213 -2.39 -15.28 -2.49
CA GLU A 213 -1.89 -16.63 -2.78
C GLU A 213 -2.30 -17.04 -4.20
N ALA A 214 -3.58 -16.88 -4.56
CA ALA A 214 -4.05 -17.19 -5.92
C ALA A 214 -3.35 -16.35 -7.00
N MET A 215 -3.14 -15.05 -6.75
CA MET A 215 -2.38 -14.18 -7.66
C MET A 215 -0.92 -14.62 -7.77
N ALA A 216 -0.29 -15.00 -6.66
CA ALA A 216 1.10 -15.46 -6.64
C ALA A 216 1.29 -16.76 -7.41
N TYR A 217 0.35 -17.69 -7.29
CA TYR A 217 0.37 -18.92 -8.06
C TYR A 217 0.18 -18.64 -9.55
N ALA A 218 -0.74 -17.75 -9.91
CA ALA A 218 -0.94 -17.35 -11.31
C ALA A 218 0.30 -16.67 -11.89
N ASP A 219 0.95 -15.77 -11.14
CA ASP A 219 2.22 -15.17 -11.55
C ASP A 219 3.31 -16.21 -11.75
N ALA A 220 3.45 -17.16 -10.82
CA ALA A 220 4.42 -18.24 -10.94
C ALA A 220 4.21 -19.10 -12.20
N VAL A 221 2.95 -19.44 -12.51
CA VAL A 221 2.60 -20.13 -13.75
C VAL A 221 2.92 -19.28 -14.98
N ASN A 222 2.44 -18.04 -15.01
CA ASN A 222 2.58 -17.15 -16.16
C ASN A 222 4.03 -16.75 -16.45
N GLN A 223 4.89 -16.79 -15.44
CA GLN A 223 6.33 -16.51 -15.56
C GLN A 223 7.16 -17.78 -15.78
N GLY A 224 6.52 -18.94 -15.94
CA GLY A 224 7.19 -20.19 -16.33
C GLY A 224 7.96 -20.88 -15.21
N LEU A 225 7.62 -20.62 -13.94
CA LEU A 225 8.26 -21.30 -12.80
C LEU A 225 7.84 -22.78 -12.67
N PHE A 226 6.76 -23.18 -13.35
CA PHE A 226 6.34 -24.57 -13.48
C PHE A 226 6.76 -25.12 -14.85
N THR A 227 7.80 -25.94 -14.86
CA THR A 227 8.39 -26.48 -16.10
C THR A 227 7.92 -27.90 -16.44
N ASP A 228 7.31 -28.60 -15.49
CA ASP A 228 6.74 -29.93 -15.71
C ASP A 228 5.31 -29.81 -16.27
N PRO A 229 5.03 -30.28 -17.50
CA PRO A 229 3.68 -30.23 -18.07
C PRO A 229 2.62 -30.98 -17.25
N GLU A 230 3.01 -31.99 -16.47
CA GLU A 230 2.07 -32.72 -15.60
C GLU A 230 1.56 -31.87 -14.42
N ALA A 231 2.21 -30.74 -14.11
CA ALA A 231 1.63 -29.73 -13.20
C ALA A 231 0.29 -29.18 -13.72
N PHE A 232 0.05 -29.27 -15.04
CA PHE A 232 -1.15 -28.77 -15.71
C PHE A 232 -2.04 -29.92 -16.23
N ASN A 233 -1.97 -31.09 -15.58
CA ASN A 233 -2.87 -32.19 -15.92
C ASN A 233 -4.34 -31.72 -15.85
N PRO A 234 -5.18 -31.97 -16.87
CA PRO A 234 -6.58 -31.54 -16.88
C PRO A 234 -7.39 -32.00 -15.67
N GLU A 235 -7.01 -33.12 -15.03
CA GLU A 235 -7.66 -33.60 -13.80
C GLU A 235 -7.50 -32.61 -12.62
N TYR A 236 -6.44 -31.79 -12.63
CA TYR A 236 -6.18 -30.76 -11.62
C TYR A 236 -6.82 -29.41 -11.97
N LEU A 237 -7.22 -29.22 -13.23
CA LEU A 237 -7.72 -27.95 -13.78
C LEU A 237 -9.22 -28.01 -14.12
N GLN A 238 -9.99 -28.73 -13.31
CA GLN A 238 -11.42 -28.92 -13.50
C GLN A 238 -12.18 -28.91 -12.17
N HIS A 239 -13.47 -28.58 -12.23
CA HIS A 239 -14.36 -28.65 -11.07
C HIS A 239 -14.57 -30.11 -10.63
N ALA A 240 -14.27 -30.44 -9.36
CA ALA A 240 -14.35 -31.81 -8.83
C ALA A 240 -15.72 -32.49 -8.97
N GLY A 241 -16.81 -31.72 -9.11
CA GLY A 241 -18.18 -32.24 -9.25
C GLY A 241 -18.64 -32.44 -10.70
N SER A 242 -18.33 -31.50 -11.61
CA SER A 242 -18.80 -31.54 -13.00
C SER A 242 -17.75 -32.11 -13.96
N GLY A 243 -16.47 -32.10 -13.60
CA GLY A 243 -15.36 -32.38 -14.51
C GLY A 243 -15.20 -31.34 -15.61
N GLU A 244 -15.89 -30.20 -15.50
CA GLU A 244 -15.74 -29.10 -16.44
C GLU A 244 -14.42 -28.36 -16.16
N PRO A 245 -13.64 -28.02 -17.20
CA PRO A 245 -12.44 -27.21 -17.04
C PRO A 245 -12.74 -25.85 -16.40
N TYR A 246 -11.83 -25.38 -15.55
CA TYR A 246 -11.91 -24.01 -15.04
C TYR A 246 -11.83 -22.97 -16.17
N SER A 247 -12.62 -21.91 -16.07
CA SER A 247 -12.69 -20.86 -17.10
C SER A 247 -11.51 -19.88 -17.07
N TRP A 248 -10.73 -19.89 -16.00
CA TRP A 248 -9.66 -18.92 -15.74
C TRP A 248 -8.28 -19.37 -16.24
N TYR A 249 -8.13 -20.56 -16.83
CA TYR A 249 -6.86 -20.99 -17.44
C TYR A 249 -7.01 -21.21 -18.94
N THR A 250 -5.89 -21.06 -19.65
CA THR A 250 -5.79 -21.34 -21.08
C THR A 250 -4.52 -22.13 -21.34
N THR A 251 -4.61 -23.20 -22.14
CA THR A 251 -3.44 -23.86 -22.72
C THR A 251 -3.26 -23.33 -24.15
N ASN A 252 -2.12 -22.69 -24.40
CA ASN A 252 -1.75 -22.11 -25.67
C ASN A 252 -1.34 -23.19 -26.70
N ALA A 253 -1.30 -22.81 -27.97
CA ALA A 253 -0.95 -23.72 -29.06
C ALA A 253 0.49 -24.27 -28.98
N ASP A 254 1.38 -23.58 -28.26
CA ASP A 254 2.76 -24.01 -27.99
C ASP A 254 2.87 -24.94 -26.77
N GLY A 255 1.74 -25.28 -26.13
CA GLY A 255 1.67 -26.14 -24.95
C GLY A 255 1.89 -25.43 -23.63
N THR A 256 2.13 -24.11 -23.63
CA THR A 256 2.22 -23.34 -22.38
C THR A 256 0.85 -23.12 -21.77
N THR A 257 0.76 -23.10 -20.44
CA THR A 257 -0.48 -22.81 -19.72
C THR A 257 -0.38 -21.45 -19.05
N ALA A 258 -1.44 -20.65 -19.14
CA ALA A 258 -1.56 -19.34 -18.51
C ALA A 258 -2.79 -19.27 -17.60
N PHE A 259 -2.65 -18.64 -16.44
CA PHE A 259 -3.71 -18.38 -15.48
C PHE A 259 -4.13 -16.92 -15.58
N ASN A 260 -5.39 -16.68 -15.97
CA ASN A 260 -5.98 -15.38 -16.21
C ASN A 260 -7.05 -15.11 -15.15
N LEU A 261 -6.62 -14.58 -14.01
CA LEU A 261 -7.50 -14.24 -12.89
C LEU A 261 -7.98 -12.79 -13.00
N ASP A 262 -9.12 -12.51 -12.37
CA ASP A 262 -9.54 -11.12 -12.16
C ASP A 262 -8.60 -10.45 -11.15
N ASN A 263 -8.58 -9.11 -11.13
CA ASN A 263 -7.80 -8.34 -10.15
C ASN A 263 -8.74 -7.45 -9.32
N PRO A 264 -9.10 -7.83 -8.07
CA PRO A 264 -8.72 -9.07 -7.38
C PRO A 264 -9.51 -10.30 -7.88
N PRO A 265 -9.00 -11.54 -7.66
CA PRO A 265 -9.68 -12.75 -8.11
C PRO A 265 -11.02 -12.97 -7.42
N THR A 266 -12.00 -13.52 -8.13
CA THR A 266 -13.31 -13.93 -7.57
C THR A 266 -13.15 -15.10 -6.59
N SER A 267 -14.15 -15.37 -5.74
CA SER A 267 -14.10 -16.53 -4.83
C SER A 267 -13.91 -17.85 -5.57
N GLU A 268 -14.59 -18.03 -6.71
CA GLU A 268 -14.46 -19.23 -7.54
C GLU A 268 -13.06 -19.37 -8.14
N GLN A 269 -12.47 -18.27 -8.63
CA GLN A 269 -11.09 -18.26 -9.11
C GLN A 269 -10.11 -18.61 -7.99
N ARG A 270 -10.27 -18.02 -6.80
CA ARG A 270 -9.41 -18.33 -5.64
C ARG A 270 -9.49 -19.80 -5.27
N ASP A 271 -10.70 -20.32 -5.09
CA ASP A 271 -10.91 -21.70 -4.67
C ASP A 271 -10.34 -22.67 -5.72
N GLY A 272 -10.63 -22.46 -7.00
CA GLY A 272 -10.11 -23.32 -8.08
C GLY A 272 -8.58 -23.31 -8.21
N VAL A 273 -7.94 -22.15 -8.02
CA VAL A 273 -6.47 -22.05 -8.05
C VAL A 273 -5.83 -22.73 -6.84
N HIS A 274 -6.46 -22.67 -5.66
CA HIS A 274 -5.97 -23.43 -4.49
C HIS A 274 -6.20 -24.93 -4.65
N ASP A 275 -7.33 -25.34 -5.24
CA ASP A 275 -7.59 -26.75 -5.54
C ASP A 275 -6.53 -27.32 -6.50
N TRP A 276 -6.16 -26.56 -7.54
CA TRP A 276 -5.04 -26.90 -8.41
C TRP A 276 -3.72 -27.01 -7.63
N ALA A 277 -3.36 -25.99 -6.84
CA ALA A 277 -2.12 -25.97 -6.07
C ALA A 277 -2.02 -27.12 -5.04
N ASN A 278 -3.16 -27.56 -4.49
CA ASN A 278 -3.23 -28.71 -3.59
C ASN A 278 -3.16 -30.07 -4.32
N ALA A 279 -3.58 -30.10 -5.59
CA ALA A 279 -3.58 -31.32 -6.41
C ALA A 279 -2.21 -31.60 -7.03
N ILE A 280 -1.42 -30.57 -7.34
CA ILE A 280 -0.07 -30.76 -7.87
C ILE A 280 0.82 -31.44 -6.83
N ARG A 281 1.57 -32.44 -7.30
CA ARG A 281 2.53 -33.15 -6.46
C ARG A 281 3.84 -32.38 -6.40
N ALA A 282 4.59 -32.55 -5.31
CA ALA A 282 5.90 -31.90 -5.14
C ALA A 282 6.92 -32.25 -6.26
N GLU A 283 6.74 -33.37 -6.96
CA GLU A 283 7.55 -33.73 -8.13
C GLU A 283 7.33 -32.78 -9.33
N HIS A 284 6.17 -32.14 -9.41
CA HIS A 284 5.79 -31.17 -10.46
C HIS A 284 6.01 -29.71 -10.04
N ASP A 285 6.46 -29.47 -8.79
CA ASP A 285 6.89 -28.16 -8.27
C ASP A 285 8.26 -28.28 -7.54
N PRO A 286 9.33 -28.66 -8.27
CA PRO A 286 10.63 -28.96 -7.64
C PRO A 286 11.31 -27.74 -7.01
N GLU A 287 10.94 -26.53 -7.44
CA GLU A 287 11.45 -25.26 -6.86
C GLU A 287 10.58 -24.74 -5.71
N TYR A 288 9.48 -25.43 -5.42
CA TYR A 288 8.54 -25.09 -4.36
C TYR A 288 7.89 -23.71 -4.55
N ALA A 289 7.53 -23.35 -5.78
CA ALA A 289 6.90 -22.09 -6.14
C ALA A 289 5.63 -21.81 -5.30
N VAL A 290 4.78 -22.83 -5.08
CA VAL A 290 3.58 -22.68 -4.23
C VAL A 290 3.96 -22.34 -2.80
N MET A 291 4.86 -23.12 -2.19
CA MET A 291 5.32 -22.89 -0.82
C MET A 291 5.99 -21.52 -0.66
N ARG A 292 6.73 -21.06 -1.68
CA ARG A 292 7.42 -19.76 -1.69
C ARG A 292 6.45 -18.60 -1.80
N ALA A 293 5.42 -18.74 -2.63
CA ALA A 293 4.30 -17.81 -2.67
C ALA A 293 3.61 -17.71 -1.29
N ASP A 294 3.27 -18.85 -0.68
CA ASP A 294 2.64 -18.89 0.65
C ASP A 294 3.51 -18.27 1.73
N SER A 295 4.81 -18.59 1.72
CA SER A 295 5.79 -18.02 2.64
C SER A 295 5.83 -16.50 2.50
N GLY A 296 5.92 -16.00 1.27
CA GLY A 296 5.92 -14.57 0.96
C GLY A 296 4.68 -13.88 1.48
N VAL A 297 3.49 -14.35 1.09
CA VAL A 297 2.21 -13.76 1.51
C VAL A 297 2.08 -13.79 3.03
N ASN A 298 2.35 -14.92 3.69
CA ASN A 298 2.21 -15.04 5.14
C ASN A 298 3.20 -14.15 5.89
N ALA A 299 4.47 -14.14 5.47
CA ALA A 299 5.48 -13.27 6.07
C ALA A 299 5.15 -11.78 5.86
N GLY A 300 4.64 -11.43 4.69
CA GLY A 300 4.22 -10.07 4.36
C GLY A 300 3.04 -9.61 5.22
N VAL A 301 1.92 -10.35 5.22
CA VAL A 301 0.76 -10.02 6.06
C VAL A 301 1.18 -9.85 7.52
N ARG A 302 1.95 -10.80 8.06
CA ARG A 302 2.45 -10.76 9.44
C ARG A 302 3.27 -9.50 9.69
N ARG A 303 4.20 -9.17 8.79
CA ARG A 303 5.04 -7.98 8.90
C ARG A 303 4.19 -6.71 8.95
N GLY A 304 3.28 -6.52 7.98
CA GLY A 304 2.40 -5.36 7.93
C GLY A 304 1.54 -5.19 9.19
N VAL A 305 1.03 -6.31 9.73
CA VAL A 305 0.27 -6.31 10.99
C VAL A 305 1.14 -5.93 12.20
N CYS A 306 2.35 -6.49 12.30
CA CYS A 306 3.26 -6.26 13.41
C CYS A 306 3.77 -4.81 13.50
N LEU A 307 3.87 -4.09 12.38
CA LEU A 307 4.27 -2.67 12.38
C LEU A 307 3.36 -1.81 13.25
N ILE A 308 2.06 -2.13 13.27
CA ILE A 308 1.06 -1.37 14.03
C ILE A 308 0.77 -1.99 15.40
N ARG A 309 0.58 -3.32 15.47
CA ARG A 309 0.16 -4.00 16.72
C ARG A 309 1.31 -4.45 17.63
N GLY A 310 2.54 -4.49 17.13
CA GLY A 310 3.67 -5.09 17.81
C GLY A 310 3.76 -6.62 17.66
N GLY A 311 4.95 -7.15 18.02
CA GLY A 311 5.44 -8.49 17.65
C GLY A 311 4.55 -9.64 18.12
N ASP A 312 4.46 -10.70 17.33
CA ASP A 312 5.55 -11.64 17.01
C ASP A 312 5.48 -12.10 15.55
N GLY A 313 6.52 -12.12 14.70
CA GLY A 313 7.98 -12.19 14.81
C GLY A 313 8.54 -12.20 13.36
N ILE A 314 9.63 -11.52 13.05
CA ILE A 314 11.02 -11.80 13.43
C ILE A 314 11.65 -10.46 13.85
N GLY A 315 12.07 -10.37 15.12
CA GLY A 315 13.05 -9.40 15.62
C GLY A 315 12.74 -7.91 15.46
N GLY A 316 12.05 -7.34 16.44
CA GLY A 316 11.84 -5.89 16.64
C GLY A 316 10.72 -5.67 17.66
N GLU A 317 10.88 -4.74 18.58
CA GLU A 317 10.03 -4.52 19.78
C GLU A 317 8.56 -4.11 19.50
N PRO A 318 7.66 -4.06 20.51
CA PRO A 318 6.23 -3.80 20.31
C PRO A 318 5.94 -2.43 19.68
N GLY A 319 5.25 -2.42 18.53
CA GLY A 319 4.64 -1.26 17.88
C GLY A 319 5.65 -0.24 17.37
N GLU A 320 6.27 -0.48 16.20
CA GLU A 320 7.23 0.47 15.61
C GLU A 320 6.57 1.80 15.20
N ILE A 321 5.26 1.83 14.97
CA ILE A 321 4.56 3.01 14.46
C ILE A 321 3.45 3.44 15.41
N ALA A 322 3.55 4.67 15.94
CA ALA A 322 2.53 5.27 16.78
C ALA A 322 1.49 6.03 15.94
N ILE A 323 0.21 5.70 16.10
CA ILE A 323 -0.90 6.41 15.45
C ILE A 323 -1.46 7.46 16.41
N LYS A 324 -1.48 8.74 16.02
CA LYS A 324 -2.15 9.81 16.78
C LYS A 324 -3.65 9.77 16.48
N LYS A 325 -4.47 9.40 17.47
CA LYS A 325 -5.93 9.18 17.30
C LYS A 325 -6.76 10.45 17.46
N ASP A 326 -6.16 11.46 18.08
CA ASP A 326 -6.72 12.75 18.48
C ASP A 326 -7.09 13.65 17.27
#